data_AF-A0A353PRR3-F1
#
_entry.id   AF-A0A353PRR3-F1
#
_cell.length_a   1.000
_cell.length_b   1.000
_cell.length_c   1.000
_cell.angle_alpha   90.00
_cell.angle_beta   90.00
_cell.angle_gamma   90.00
#
_symmetry.space_group_name_H-M   'P 1'
#
loop_
_entity.id
_entity.type
_entity.pdbx_description
1 polymer ?
#
loop_
_entity_poly.entity_id
_entity_poly.type
_entity_poly.pdbx_seq_one_letter_code
_entity_poly.pdbx_strand_id
1 'polypeptide(L)'
;MFYPDSVEEKIALFEALKKKLSIKVEQAPLHDLFKKISFEISGADIEAILVRSKMHAAMDKRIVVTKADLEHTIRDFIPPSYPHEIALQNLVAVLECTSKQMVPKRFQNLDRGKLAQEIRDLKQLLQI
;
A
#
# COMPACT_ATOMS: atom_id res chain seq x y z
N MET A 1 2.83 7.23 5.10
CA MET A 1 2.01 7.73 3.96
C MET A 1 0.74 6.90 3.96
N PHE A 2 -0.41 7.53 3.77
CA PHE A 2 -1.69 6.82 3.75
C PHE A 2 -1.76 5.80 2.61
N TYR A 3 -2.65 4.82 2.76
CA TYR A 3 -2.86 3.81 1.75
C TYR A 3 -3.59 4.43 0.55
N PRO A 4 -3.25 4.04 -0.70
CA PRO A 4 -3.98 4.49 -1.89
C PRO A 4 -5.42 3.95 -1.88
N ASP A 5 -6.38 4.85 -2.09
CA ASP A 5 -7.82 4.53 -2.01
C ASP A 5 -8.37 4.01 -3.36
N SER A 6 -7.78 4.41 -4.48
CA SER A 6 -8.24 4.03 -5.83
C SER A 6 -7.24 3.16 -6.60
N VAL A 7 -7.70 2.49 -7.65
CA VAL A 7 -6.82 1.73 -8.56
C VAL A 7 -5.85 2.67 -9.28
N GLU A 8 -6.30 3.86 -9.62
CA GLU A 8 -5.50 4.90 -10.26
C GLU A 8 -4.37 5.39 -9.35
N GLU A 9 -4.64 5.57 -8.06
CA GLU A 9 -3.63 5.92 -7.06
C GLU A 9 -2.61 4.79 -6.87
N LYS A 10 -3.07 3.52 -6.85
CA LYS A 10 -2.18 2.35 -6.79
C LYS A 10 -1.26 2.30 -8.01
N ILE A 11 -1.78 2.54 -9.22
CA ILE A 11 -1.00 2.58 -10.46
C ILE A 11 0.00 3.74 -10.43
N ALA A 12 -0.43 4.94 -10.02
CA ALA A 12 0.45 6.11 -9.93
C ALA A 12 1.60 5.86 -8.94
N LEU A 13 1.31 5.24 -7.80
CA LEU A 13 2.31 4.88 -6.80
C LEU A 13 3.26 3.79 -7.32
N PHE A 14 2.73 2.77 -8.01
CA PHE A 14 3.54 1.76 -8.68
C PHE A 14 4.52 2.37 -9.69
N GLU A 15 4.05 3.28 -10.54
CA GLU A 15 4.89 3.97 -11.52
C GLU A 15 5.96 4.85 -10.86
N ALA A 16 5.61 5.56 -9.78
CA ALA A 16 6.56 6.34 -9.00
C ALA A 16 7.65 5.46 -8.37
N LEU A 17 7.27 4.32 -7.77
CA LEU A 17 8.19 3.35 -7.18
C LEU A 17 9.06 2.67 -8.22
N LYS A 18 8.49 2.29 -9.38
CA LYS A 18 9.22 1.74 -10.53
C LYS A 18 10.35 2.68 -10.96
N LYS A 19 10.04 3.97 -11.09
CA LYS A 19 11.03 5.00 -11.44
C LYS A 19 12.07 5.18 -10.32
N LYS A 20 11.64 5.33 -9.06
CA LYS A 20 12.51 5.50 -7.89
C LYS A 20 13.52 4.37 -7.77
N LEU A 21 13.09 3.13 -7.97
CA LEU A 21 13.91 1.93 -7.81
C LEU A 21 14.65 1.50 -9.09
N SER A 22 14.49 2.24 -10.19
CA SER A 22 15.06 1.92 -11.51
C SER A 22 14.75 0.49 -11.97
N ILE A 23 13.50 0.04 -11.78
CA ILE A 23 13.07 -1.31 -12.14
C ILE A 23 12.45 -1.30 -13.53
N LYS A 24 12.98 -2.12 -14.43
CA LYS A 24 12.40 -2.30 -15.77
C LYS A 24 11.25 -3.29 -15.67
N VAL A 25 10.05 -2.84 -16.02
CA VAL A 25 8.84 -3.66 -16.07
C VAL A 25 8.32 -3.59 -17.51
N GLU A 26 7.94 -4.73 -18.08
CA GLU A 26 7.28 -4.76 -19.38
C GLU A 26 5.91 -4.06 -19.34
N GLN A 27 5.33 -3.81 -20.51
CA GLN A 27 4.00 -3.23 -20.56
C GLN A 27 2.97 -4.26 -20.09
N ALA A 28 2.50 -4.10 -18.85
CA ALA A 28 1.52 -4.97 -18.21
C ALA A 28 0.18 -4.24 -18.01
N PRO A 29 -0.97 -4.95 -18.07
CA PRO A 29 -2.27 -4.37 -17.73
C PRO A 29 -2.39 -4.17 -16.22
N LEU A 30 -1.73 -3.14 -15.68
CA LEU A 30 -1.65 -2.86 -14.24
C LEU A 30 -3.03 -2.74 -13.58
N HIS A 31 -3.99 -2.17 -14.29
CA HIS A 31 -5.35 -2.02 -13.81
C HIS A 31 -6.01 -3.36 -13.49
N ASP A 32 -5.82 -4.37 -14.33
CA ASP A 32 -6.35 -5.71 -14.09
C ASP A 32 -5.60 -6.43 -12.97
N LEU A 33 -4.29 -6.20 -12.85
CA LEU A 33 -3.48 -6.74 -11.75
C LEU A 33 -3.95 -6.20 -10.40
N PHE A 34 -4.11 -4.88 -10.28
CA PHE A 34 -4.54 -4.25 -9.03
C PHE A 34 -6.01 -4.56 -8.68
N LYS A 35 -6.88 -4.77 -9.67
CA LYS A 35 -8.27 -5.22 -9.44
C LYS A 35 -8.36 -6.64 -8.86
N LYS A 36 -7.37 -7.50 -9.12
CA LYS A 36 -7.33 -8.86 -8.57
C LYS A 36 -6.88 -8.89 -7.10
N ILE A 37 -6.32 -7.80 -6.57
CA ILE A 37 -5.88 -7.72 -5.18
C ILE A 37 -7.11 -7.49 -4.30
N SER A 38 -7.45 -8.49 -3.48
CA SER A 38 -8.65 -8.47 -2.63
C SER A 38 -8.45 -7.82 -1.25
N PHE A 39 -7.25 -7.33 -0.95
CA PHE A 39 -6.88 -6.74 0.33
C PHE A 39 -6.43 -5.28 0.19
N GLU A 40 -6.47 -4.52 1.30
CA GLU A 40 -5.89 -3.18 1.34
C GLU A 40 -4.37 -3.28 1.18
N ILE A 41 -3.80 -2.49 0.27
CA ILE A 41 -2.37 -2.54 -0.06
C ILE A 41 -1.75 -1.17 0.21
N SER A 42 -0.67 -1.14 1.00
CA SER A 42 0.08 0.07 1.29
C SER A 42 1.10 0.39 0.19
N GLY A 43 1.69 1.58 0.25
CA GLY A 43 2.84 1.90 -0.60
C GLY A 43 4.05 0.99 -0.36
N ALA A 44 4.27 0.55 0.89
CA ALA A 44 5.35 -0.36 1.23
C ALA A 44 5.10 -1.76 0.67
N ASP A 45 3.84 -2.21 0.65
CA ASP A 45 3.48 -3.49 0.06
C ASP A 45 3.67 -3.48 -1.47
N ILE A 46 3.26 -2.40 -2.15
CA ILE A 46 3.54 -2.23 -3.59
C ILE A 46 5.05 -2.23 -3.86
N GLU A 47 5.84 -1.55 -3.03
CA GLU A 47 7.31 -1.54 -3.12
C GLU A 47 7.88 -2.95 -2.94
N ALA A 48 7.42 -3.69 -1.94
CA ALA A 48 7.83 -5.06 -1.68
C ALA A 48 7.50 -6.00 -2.84
N ILE A 49 6.29 -5.91 -3.41
CA ILE A 49 5.88 -6.70 -4.58
C ILE A 49 6.81 -6.41 -5.76
N LEU A 50 7.10 -5.13 -6.03
CA LEU A 50 7.96 -4.75 -7.16
C LEU A 50 9.41 -5.25 -6.98
N VAL A 51 9.97 -5.12 -5.77
CA VAL A 51 11.32 -5.61 -5.45
C VAL A 51 11.40 -7.14 -5.58
N ARG A 52 10.43 -7.87 -5.02
CA ARG A 52 10.38 -9.34 -5.14
C ARG A 52 10.21 -9.80 -6.59
N SER A 53 9.37 -9.12 -7.36
CA SER A 53 9.20 -9.41 -8.80
C SER A 53 10.51 -9.23 -9.58
N LYS A 54 11.31 -8.21 -9.23
CA LYS A 54 12.67 -8.03 -9.77
C LYS A 54 13.61 -9.17 -9.36
N MET A 55 13.52 -9.66 -8.12
CA MET A 55 14.32 -10.80 -7.67
C MET A 55 13.98 -12.06 -8.47
N HIS A 56 12.69 -12.34 -8.70
CA HIS A 56 12.27 -13.46 -9.55
C HIS A 56 12.83 -13.35 -10.98
N ALA A 57 12.70 -12.17 -11.61
CA ALA A 57 13.29 -11.95 -12.93
C ALA A 57 14.81 -12.19 -12.93
N ALA A 58 15.52 -11.73 -11.89
CA ALA A 58 16.97 -11.90 -11.77
C ALA A 58 17.38 -13.36 -11.57
N MET A 59 16.60 -14.17 -10.85
CA MET A 59 16.84 -15.61 -10.70
C MET A 59 16.81 -16.35 -12.05
N ASP A 60 15.95 -15.88 -12.96
CA ASP A 60 15.87 -16.38 -14.34
C ASP A 60 16.86 -15.68 -15.29
N LYS A 61 17.84 -14.94 -14.76
CA LYS A 61 18.84 -14.16 -15.52
C LYS A 61 18.21 -13.11 -16.46
N ARG A 62 16.99 -12.65 -16.16
CA ARG A 62 16.30 -11.56 -16.86
C ARG A 62 16.51 -10.23 -16.12
N ILE A 63 16.50 -9.14 -16.88
CA ILE A 63 16.62 -7.75 -16.34
C ILE A 63 15.26 -7.05 -16.32
N VAL A 64 14.32 -7.53 -17.13
CA VAL A 64 12.97 -6.98 -17.25
C VAL A 64 11.99 -7.86 -16.48
N VAL A 65 11.22 -7.24 -15.59
CA VAL A 65 10.11 -7.84 -14.86
C VAL A 65 8.94 -8.02 -15.82
N THR A 66 8.43 -9.24 -15.89
CA THR A 66 7.27 -9.60 -16.71
C THR A 66 5.98 -9.49 -15.91
N LYS A 67 4.84 -9.50 -16.61
CA LYS A 67 3.51 -9.66 -16.01
C LYS A 67 3.43 -10.93 -15.16
N ALA A 68 4.04 -12.03 -15.61
CA ALA A 68 4.02 -13.29 -14.89
C ALA A 68 4.74 -13.18 -13.53
N ASP A 69 5.87 -12.46 -13.46
CA ASP A 69 6.60 -12.21 -12.21
C ASP A 69 5.74 -11.40 -11.22
N LEU A 70 5.05 -10.36 -11.71
CA LEU A 70 4.13 -9.55 -10.90
C LEU A 70 2.95 -10.39 -10.40
N GLU A 71 2.30 -11.15 -11.28
CA GLU A 71 1.17 -12.01 -10.91
C GLU A 71 1.58 -13.10 -9.92
N HIS A 72 2.76 -13.69 -10.09
CA HIS A 72 3.30 -14.67 -9.15
C HIS A 72 3.52 -14.04 -7.77
N THR A 73 4.20 -12.89 -7.74
CA THR A 73 4.51 -12.19 -6.49
C THR A 73 3.25 -11.72 -5.77
N ILE A 74 2.25 -11.21 -6.49
CA ILE A 74 0.96 -10.81 -5.90
C ILE A 74 0.24 -12.01 -5.28
N ARG A 75 0.24 -13.17 -5.94
CA ARG A 75 -0.39 -14.38 -5.41
C ARG A 75 0.33 -14.94 -4.17
N ASP A 76 1.65 -14.81 -4.14
CA ASP A 76 2.49 -15.25 -3.01
C ASP A 76 2.54 -14.21 -1.87
N PHE A 77 2.01 -13.00 -2.09
CA PHE A 77 2.07 -11.93 -1.11
C PHE A 77 1.11 -12.20 0.05
N ILE A 78 1.67 -12.41 1.24
CA ILE A 78 0.92 -12.47 2.49
C ILE A 78 0.80 -11.05 3.06
N PRO A 79 -0.41 -10.47 3.11
CA PRO A 79 -0.59 -9.13 3.67
C PRO A 79 -0.38 -9.16 5.19
N PRO A 80 -0.06 -8.00 5.80
CA PRO A 80 0.05 -7.92 7.24
C PRO A 80 -1.29 -8.27 7.93
N SER A 81 -1.23 -9.09 8.98
CA SER A 81 -2.40 -9.69 9.65
C SER A 81 -2.87 -8.93 10.90
N TYR A 82 -2.51 -7.65 11.02
CA TYR A 82 -2.74 -6.81 12.20
C TYR A 82 -3.65 -5.61 11.89
N PRO A 83 -4.96 -5.84 11.67
CA PRO A 83 -5.88 -4.80 11.19
C PRO A 83 -6.08 -3.65 12.19
N HIS A 84 -6.00 -3.92 13.50
CA HIS A 84 -6.18 -2.91 14.55
C HIS A 84 -5.00 -1.94 14.62
N GLU A 85 -3.78 -2.45 14.43
CA GLU A 85 -2.55 -1.68 14.39
C GLU A 85 -2.49 -0.80 13.14
N ILE A 86 -2.93 -1.33 11.99
CA ILE A 86 -3.07 -0.53 10.76
C ILE A 86 -4.10 0.59 10.97
N ALA A 87 -5.26 0.28 11.55
CA ALA A 87 -6.26 1.29 11.87
C ALA A 87 -5.72 2.37 12.81
N LEU A 88 -5.02 1.97 13.88
CA LEU A 88 -4.39 2.89 14.82
C LEU A 88 -3.37 3.80 14.13
N GLN A 89 -2.48 3.24 13.31
CA GLN A 89 -1.49 4.02 12.55
C GLN A 89 -2.15 5.03 11.61
N ASN A 90 -3.22 4.61 10.92
CA ASN A 90 -3.97 5.51 10.05
C ASN A 90 -4.60 6.66 10.83
N LEU A 91 -5.28 6.38 11.95
CA LEU A 91 -5.92 7.42 12.76
C LEU A 91 -4.89 8.38 13.38
N VAL A 92 -3.79 7.86 13.92
CA VAL A 92 -2.70 8.71 14.45
C VAL A 92 -2.11 9.57 13.33
N ALA A 93 -1.88 9.01 12.14
CA ALA A 93 -1.39 9.79 11.01
C ALA A 93 -2.37 10.89 10.58
N VAL A 94 -3.68 10.66 10.65
CA VAL A 94 -4.71 11.70 10.42
C VAL A 94 -4.64 12.79 11.49
N LEU A 95 -4.53 12.41 12.77
CA LEU A 95 -4.48 13.35 13.90
C LEU A 95 -3.28 14.30 13.79
N GLU A 96 -2.10 13.76 13.46
CA GLU A 96 -0.84 14.48 13.35
C GLU A 96 -0.68 15.23 12.02
N CYS A 97 -1.55 14.96 11.03
CA CYS A 97 -1.44 15.60 9.72
C CYS A 97 -1.76 17.09 9.81
N THR A 98 -0.79 17.92 9.43
CA THR A 98 -0.94 19.39 9.41
C THR A 98 -1.62 19.92 8.15
N SER A 99 -1.92 19.05 7.17
CA SER A 99 -2.57 19.41 5.91
C SER A 99 -3.77 18.52 5.58
N LYS A 100 -4.97 19.11 5.57
CA LYS A 100 -6.22 18.40 5.22
C LYS A 100 -6.19 17.80 3.81
N GLN A 101 -5.47 18.41 2.86
CA GLN A 101 -5.38 17.91 1.49
C GLN A 101 -4.55 16.62 1.38
N MET A 102 -3.68 16.36 2.36
CA MET A 102 -2.86 15.15 2.40
C MET A 102 -3.55 13.99 3.12
N VAL A 103 -4.74 14.22 3.69
CA VAL A 103 -5.55 13.24 4.38
C VAL A 103 -6.52 12.57 3.38
N PRO A 104 -6.67 11.22 3.38
CA PRO A 104 -7.62 10.52 2.54
C PRO A 104 -9.05 11.04 2.71
N LYS A 105 -9.85 11.07 1.63
CA LYS A 105 -11.19 11.68 1.64
C LYS A 105 -12.08 11.13 2.75
N ARG A 106 -11.97 9.83 3.06
CA ARG A 106 -12.71 9.16 4.15
C ARG A 106 -12.43 9.74 5.55
N PHE A 107 -11.30 10.40 5.75
CA PHE A 107 -10.85 10.94 7.03
C PHE A 107 -10.93 12.48 7.12
N GLN A 108 -11.16 13.20 6.02
CA GLN A 108 -11.06 14.67 5.98
C GLN A 108 -12.09 15.41 6.85
N ASN A 109 -13.25 14.80 7.08
CA ASN A 109 -14.38 15.41 7.80
C ASN A 109 -14.63 14.78 9.19
N LEU A 110 -13.66 14.02 9.72
CA LEU A 110 -13.81 13.43 11.04
C LEU A 110 -13.70 14.47 12.15
N ASP A 111 -14.52 14.29 13.18
CA ASP A 111 -14.42 15.06 14.41
C ASP A 111 -13.16 14.66 15.18
N ARG A 112 -12.36 15.65 15.59
CA ARG A 112 -11.08 15.42 16.29
C ARG A 112 -11.28 14.76 17.66
N GLY A 113 -12.36 15.08 18.35
CA GLY A 113 -12.68 14.49 19.65
C GLY A 113 -12.98 12.99 19.52
N LYS A 114 -13.80 12.62 18.54
CA LYS A 114 -14.10 11.22 18.20
C LYS A 114 -12.85 10.46 17.79
N LEU A 115 -12.03 11.04 16.92
CA LEU A 115 -10.79 10.41 16.44
C LEU A 115 -9.80 10.16 17.58
N ALA A 116 -9.66 11.12 18.51
CA ALA A 116 -8.82 10.93 19.69
C ALA A 116 -9.36 9.83 20.63
N GLN A 117 -10.69 9.65 20.71
CA GLN A 117 -11.30 8.56 21.48
C GLN A 117 -11.04 7.20 20.82
N GLU A 118 -11.27 7.06 19.51
CA GLU A 118 -11.01 5.82 18.77
C GLU A 118 -9.55 5.37 18.88
N ILE A 119 -8.60 6.31 18.82
CA ILE A 119 -7.18 6.03 19.06
C ILE A 119 -6.95 5.45 20.46
N ARG A 120 -7.58 6.01 21.50
CA ARG A 120 -7.46 5.50 22.88
C ARG A 120 -8.04 4.10 23.00
N ASP A 121 -9.20 3.85 22.40
CA ASP A 121 -9.87 2.56 22.46
C ASP A 121 -9.05 1.47 21.76
N LEU A 122 -8.48 1.78 20.59
CA LEU A 122 -7.56 0.86 19.88
C LEU A 122 -6.29 0.59 20.67
N LYS A 123 -5.70 1.61 21.31
CA LYS A 123 -4.52 1.43 22.18
C LYS A 123 -4.80 0.49 23.35
N GLN A 124 -5.95 0.66 24.01
CA GLN A 124 -6.39 -0.24 25.08
C GLN A 124 -6.58 -1.69 24.59
N LEU A 125 -7.23 -1.87 23.44
CA LEU A 125 -7.42 -3.19 22.84
C LEU A 125 -6.08 -3.89 22.54
N LEU A 126 -5.11 -3.11 22.04
CA LEU A 126 -3.77 -3.56 21.66
C LEU A 126 -2.79 -3.66 22.84
N GLN A 127 -3.20 -3.23 24.04
CA GLN A 127 -2.38 -3.19 25.25
C GLN A 127 -1.10 -2.32 25.11
N ILE A 128 -1.22 -1.15 24.46
CA ILE A 128 -0.14 -0.18 24.21
C ILE A 128 -0.52 1.26 24.59
#